data_AF-A0A3D2WMB5-F1
#
_entry.id   AF-A0A3D2WMB5-F1
#
_cell.length_a   1.000
_cell.length_b   1.000
_cell.length_c   1.000
_cell.angle_alpha   90.00
_cell.angle_beta   90.00
_cell.angle_gamma   90.00
#
_symmetry.space_group_name_H-M   'P 1'
#
loop_
_entity.id
_entity.type
_entity.pdbx_description
1 polymer ?
#
loop_
_entity_poly.entity_id
_entity_poly.type
_entity_poly.pdbx_seq_one_letter_code
_entity_poly.pdbx_strand_id
1 'polypeptide(L)'
;KNKIHPGDAMDKDLYDLPAEEAKEIPQVASSLGEALDCLEADHAFLLEGGVFTKDMIDGYIELKRAEVIRLMQTTHPVEFDMYYSL
;
A
#
# COMPACT_ATOMS: atom_id res chain seq x y z
N LYS A 1 -22.55 9.31 -2.38
CA LYS A 1 -22.58 9.86 -1.00
C LYS A 1 -21.62 11.04 -0.84
N ASN A 2 -20.32 10.88 -1.09
CA ASN A 2 -19.33 11.90 -0.70
C ASN A 2 -18.89 12.88 -1.81
N LYS A 3 -19.36 12.71 -3.07
CA LYS A 3 -19.08 13.62 -4.22
C LYS A 3 -17.63 14.12 -4.29
N ILE A 4 -16.68 13.21 -4.06
CA ILE A 4 -15.25 13.53 -4.05
C ILE A 4 -14.83 13.92 -5.48
N HIS A 5 -14.23 15.09 -5.63
CA HIS A 5 -13.67 15.53 -6.91
C HIS A 5 -12.35 14.78 -7.14
N PRO A 6 -12.16 14.08 -8.27
CA PRO A 6 -10.96 13.27 -8.52
C PRO A 6 -9.69 14.12 -8.76
N GLY A 7 -9.85 15.43 -8.92
CA GLY A 7 -8.82 16.33 -9.40
C GLY A 7 -8.93 16.53 -10.92
N ASP A 8 -8.00 17.29 -11.48
CA ASP A 8 -7.91 17.48 -12.92
C ASP A 8 -7.22 16.28 -13.58
N ALA A 9 -7.62 15.95 -14.80
CA ALA A 9 -7.02 14.86 -15.55
C ALA A 9 -5.57 15.19 -15.92
N MET A 10 -4.68 14.20 -15.86
CA MET A 10 -3.30 14.34 -16.27
C MET A 10 -3.15 13.87 -17.72
N ASP A 11 -2.74 14.78 -18.61
CA ASP A 11 -2.49 14.49 -20.04
C ASP A 11 -1.02 14.17 -20.35
N LYS A 12 -0.16 14.14 -19.32
CA LYS A 12 1.29 13.85 -19.44
C LYS A 12 1.56 12.35 -19.23
N ASP A 13 2.63 11.85 -19.86
CA ASP A 13 3.14 10.50 -19.57
C ASP A 13 3.74 10.46 -18.16
N LEU A 14 3.17 9.62 -17.30
CA LEU A 14 3.52 9.53 -15.88
C LEU A 14 4.95 9.02 -15.64
N TYR A 15 5.55 8.31 -16.60
CA TYR A 15 6.90 7.76 -16.47
C TYR A 15 8.01 8.77 -16.83
N ASP A 16 7.67 9.81 -17.58
CA ASP A 16 8.61 10.83 -18.08
C ASP A 16 8.49 12.17 -17.33
N LEU A 17 7.74 12.21 -16.22
CA LEU A 17 7.58 13.41 -15.41
C LEU A 17 8.89 13.78 -14.68
N PRO A 18 9.25 15.08 -14.63
CA PRO A 18 10.28 15.56 -13.71
C PRO A 18 9.95 15.17 -12.27
N ALA A 19 10.95 14.82 -11.47
CA ALA A 19 10.76 14.36 -10.09
C ALA A 19 9.98 15.34 -9.21
N GLU A 20 10.09 16.65 -9.47
CA GLU A 20 9.33 17.67 -8.74
C GLU A 20 7.82 17.62 -9.08
N GLU A 21 7.45 17.38 -10.34
CA GLU A 21 6.04 17.23 -10.74
C GLU A 21 5.45 15.90 -10.27
N ALA A 22 6.25 14.81 -10.30
CA ALA A 22 5.80 13.49 -9.85
C ALA A 22 5.47 13.44 -8.35
N LYS A 23 6.16 14.24 -7.51
CA LYS A 23 5.90 14.33 -6.06
C LYS A 23 4.52 14.89 -5.72
N GLU A 24 3.93 15.70 -6.61
CA GLU A 24 2.61 16.29 -6.39
C GLU A 24 1.48 15.29 -6.69
N ILE A 25 1.79 14.16 -7.32
CA ILE A 25 0.82 13.14 -7.72
C ILE A 25 0.69 12.09 -6.60
N PRO A 26 -0.52 11.88 -6.05
CA PRO A 26 -0.77 10.79 -5.11
C PRO A 26 -0.35 9.44 -5.70
N GLN A 27 0.43 8.67 -4.94
CA GLN A 27 0.92 7.35 -5.34
C GLN A 27 0.17 6.23 -4.62
N VAL A 28 0.28 5.02 -5.18
CA VAL A 28 -0.17 3.80 -4.49
C VAL A 28 0.78 3.44 -3.34
N ALA A 29 0.32 2.61 -2.41
CA ALA A 29 1.16 2.08 -1.34
C ALA A 29 2.41 1.37 -1.91
N SER A 30 3.57 1.65 -1.33
CA SER A 30 4.88 1.15 -1.77
C SER A 30 5.15 -0.30 -1.35
N SER A 31 4.40 -0.79 -0.35
CA SER A 31 4.54 -2.14 0.17
C SER A 31 3.19 -2.69 0.64
N LEU A 32 3.12 -4.01 0.77
CA LEU A 32 1.96 -4.66 1.37
C LEU A 32 1.76 -4.20 2.84
N GLY A 33 2.85 -3.99 3.59
CA GLY A 33 2.77 -3.49 4.97
C GLY A 33 2.07 -2.14 5.06
N GLU A 34 2.48 -1.19 4.22
CA GLU A 34 1.86 0.13 4.13
C GLU A 34 0.38 0.04 3.71
N ALA A 35 0.06 -0.80 2.73
CA ALA A 35 -1.34 -0.99 2.31
C ALA A 35 -2.23 -1.54 3.46
N LEU A 36 -1.69 -2.42 4.30
CA LEU A 36 -2.38 -2.94 5.49
C LEU A 36 -2.56 -1.86 6.56
N ASP A 37 -1.56 -1.00 6.77
CA ASP A 37 -1.66 0.14 7.68
C ASP A 37 -2.72 1.15 7.20
N CYS A 38 -2.78 1.43 5.89
CA CYS A 38 -3.82 2.26 5.30
C CYS A 38 -5.21 1.64 5.44
N LEU A 39 -5.35 0.32 5.22
CA LEU A 39 -6.61 -0.38 5.41
C LEU A 39 -7.07 -0.35 6.87
N GLU A 40 -6.16 -0.53 7.82
CA GLU A 40 -6.46 -0.44 9.25
C GLU A 40 -6.94 0.98 9.61
N ALA A 41 -6.27 2.01 9.09
CA ALA A 41 -6.59 3.41 9.37
C ALA A 41 -7.86 3.94 8.66
N ASP A 42 -8.17 3.46 7.45
CA ASP A 42 -9.28 3.95 6.63
C ASP A 42 -10.06 2.81 5.94
N HIS A 43 -10.88 2.09 6.72
CA HIS A 43 -11.81 1.07 6.21
C HIS A 43 -13.28 1.41 6.39
N ALA A 44 -13.60 2.61 6.88
CA ALA A 44 -14.99 3.00 7.18
C ALA A 44 -15.89 2.91 5.94
N PHE A 45 -15.35 3.22 4.76
CA PHE A 45 -16.07 3.12 3.49
C PHE A 45 -16.44 1.68 3.10
N LEU A 46 -15.70 0.67 3.59
CA LEU A 46 -15.97 -0.76 3.35
C LEU A 46 -17.04 -1.32 4.28
N LEU A 47 -17.19 -0.75 5.48
CA LEU A 47 -18.21 -1.16 6.44
C LEU A 47 -19.61 -0.69 6.05
N GLU A 48 -19.73 0.27 5.13
CA GLU A 48 -21.02 0.78 4.67
C GLU A 48 -21.86 -0.32 4.01
N GLY A 49 -23.11 -0.47 4.45
CA GLY A 49 -24.04 -1.48 3.91
C GLY A 49 -23.78 -2.91 4.39
N GLY A 50 -22.84 -3.12 5.32
CA GLY A 50 -22.56 -4.45 5.90
C GLY A 50 -21.95 -5.44 4.92
N VAL A 51 -21.32 -4.95 3.84
CA VAL A 51 -20.61 -5.78 2.86
C VAL A 51 -19.37 -6.41 3.50
N PHE A 52 -18.62 -5.60 4.25
CA PHE A 52 -17.52 -6.05 5.09
C PHE A 52 -17.87 -5.85 6.56
N THR A 53 -17.45 -6.80 7.39
CA THR A 53 -17.51 -6.66 8.86
C THR A 53 -16.15 -6.28 9.39
N LYS A 54 -16.12 -5.59 10.55
CA LYS A 54 -14.86 -5.24 11.20
C LYS A 54 -14.01 -6.49 11.49
N ASP A 55 -14.63 -7.53 12.02
CA ASP A 55 -13.94 -8.79 12.33
C ASP A 55 -13.30 -9.46 11.09
N MET A 56 -13.95 -9.35 9.92
CA MET A 56 -13.39 -9.85 8.66
C MET A 56 -12.15 -9.06 8.26
N ILE A 57 -12.20 -7.73 8.36
CA ILE A 57 -11.08 -6.85 8.00
C ILE A 57 -9.91 -7.06 8.97
N ASP A 58 -10.18 -7.08 10.27
CA ASP A 58 -9.16 -7.32 11.30
C ASP A 58 -8.48 -8.68 11.06
N GLY A 59 -9.26 -9.76 10.87
CA GLY A 59 -8.71 -11.09 10.61
C GLY A 59 -7.91 -11.18 9.30
N TYR A 60 -8.33 -10.45 8.26
CA TYR A 60 -7.55 -10.36 7.02
C TYR A 60 -6.20 -9.66 7.25
N ILE A 61 -6.20 -8.54 7.97
CA ILE A 61 -4.98 -7.80 8.30
C ILE A 61 -4.02 -8.67 9.10
N GLU A 62 -4.49 -9.38 10.13
CA GLU A 62 -3.65 -10.27 10.94
C GLU A 62 -2.98 -11.36 10.10
N LEU A 63 -3.75 -12.04 9.25
CA LEU A 63 -3.23 -13.09 8.36
C LEU A 63 -2.14 -12.54 7.42
N LYS A 64 -2.37 -11.37 6.83
CA LYS A 64 -1.42 -10.75 5.89
C LYS A 64 -0.21 -10.14 6.57
N ARG A 65 -0.35 -9.59 7.78
CA ARG A 65 0.79 -9.14 8.58
C ARG A 65 1.74 -10.30 8.89
N ALA A 66 1.22 -11.50 9.17
CA ALA A 66 2.07 -12.68 9.39
C ALA A 66 2.89 -13.06 8.13
N GLU A 67 2.30 -12.96 6.93
CA GLU A 67 3.01 -13.17 5.66
C GLU A 67 4.12 -12.11 5.45
N VAL A 68 3.82 -10.83 5.71
CA VAL A 68 4.79 -9.73 5.62
C VAL A 68 5.96 -9.95 6.57
N ILE A 69 5.68 -10.27 7.85
CA ILE A 69 6.72 -10.51 8.86
C ILE A 69 7.64 -11.64 8.42
N ARG A 70 7.09 -12.75 7.91
CA ARG A 70 7.89 -13.87 7.41
C ARG A 70 8.85 -13.44 6.31
N LEU A 71 8.39 -12.65 5.35
CA LEU A 71 9.23 -12.17 4.25
C LEU A 71 10.34 -11.24 4.78
N MET A 72 9.99 -10.28 5.63
CA MET A 72 10.94 -9.29 6.15
C MET A 72 12.00 -9.88 7.10
N GLN A 73 11.67 -10.98 7.79
CA GLN A 73 12.60 -11.67 8.70
C GLN A 73 13.44 -12.76 8.00
N THR A 74 13.20 -13.03 6.72
CA THR A 74 13.96 -14.03 5.96
C THR A 74 15.01 -13.32 5.10
N THR A 75 16.28 -13.70 5.24
CA THR A 75 17.35 -13.18 4.40
C THR A 75 17.07 -13.46 2.91
N HIS A 76 17.07 -12.41 2.10
CA HIS A 76 16.90 -12.54 0.66
C HIS A 76 18.23 -12.93 -0.01
N PRO A 77 18.25 -13.81 -1.04
CA PRO A 77 19.50 -14.17 -1.73
C PRO A 77 20.30 -12.99 -2.29
N VAL A 78 19.62 -11.90 -2.68
CA VAL A 78 20.28 -10.65 -3.10
C VAL A 78 21.06 -10.00 -1.97
N GLU A 79 20.68 -10.17 -0.71
CA GLU A 79 21.47 -9.67 0.42
C GLU A 79 22.81 -10.38 0.54
N PHE A 80 22.89 -11.67 0.18
CA PHE A 80 24.16 -12.37 0.09
C PHE A 80 25.02 -11.80 -1.04
N ASP A 81 24.46 -11.58 -2.23
CA ASP A 81 25.18 -10.91 -3.33
C ASP A 81 25.70 -9.53 -2.93
N MET A 82 24.87 -8.74 -2.24
CA MET A 82 25.20 -7.38 -1.82
C MET A 82 26.23 -7.34 -0.68
N TYR A 83 26.12 -8.22 0.32
CA TYR A 83 26.79 -8.03 1.62
C TYR A 83 27.70 -9.18 2.07
N TYR A 84 27.75 -10.32 1.37
CA TYR A 84 28.51 -11.49 1.85
C TYR A 84 30.03 -11.28 1.94
N SER A 85 30.59 -10.43 1.08
CA SER A 85 32.04 -10.15 1.01
C SER A 85 32.41 -8.70 1.36
N LEU A 86 31.49 -7.99 2.02
CA LEU A 86 31.68 -6.61 2.49
C LEU A 86 32.65 -6.54 3.68
#